data_AF-A0A0M2NFF3-F1
#
_entry.id   AF-A0A0M2NFF3-F1
#
_cell.length_a   1.000
_cell.length_b   1.000
_cell.length_c   1.000
_cell.angle_alpha   90.00
_cell.angle_beta   90.00
_cell.angle_gamma   90.00
#
_symmetry.space_group_name_H-M   'P 1'
#
loop_
_entity.id
_entity.type
_entity.pdbx_description
1 polymer ?
#
loop_
_entity_poly.entity_id
_entity_poly.type
_entity_poly.pdbx_seq_one_letter_code
_entity_poly.pdbx_strand_id
1 'polypeptide(L)'
;MSEQKTGKLIIISGPSGAGKGTIVEQLLKDGSYELSISCTTRKPRGQEREGVNYFFKTPEQFRKMIDENAFLEYADVFGCCYGTPKEYVLNKLSQGKNVILEIDVQGAVQVKENYPQAMMIFILPPSEEILLERLRGRGTETEEQIAKRFGKAKTEMAYADRYGYKVVNDDLMTAVEEIRSIIQNS
;
A
#
# COMPACT_ATOMS: atom_id res chain seq x y z
N MET A 1 -17.07 -21.81 22.01
CA MET A 1 -16.22 -21.61 20.81
C MET A 1 -16.01 -20.12 20.70
N SER A 2 -14.79 -19.62 20.91
CA SER A 2 -14.50 -18.20 20.67
C SER A 2 -14.71 -17.92 19.18
N GLU A 3 -15.56 -16.96 18.83
CA GLU A 3 -15.61 -16.45 17.45
C GLU A 3 -14.19 -16.10 17.01
N GLN A 4 -13.69 -16.78 15.97
CA GLN A 4 -12.42 -16.40 15.37
C GLN A 4 -12.61 -15.03 14.75
N LYS A 5 -12.05 -14.01 15.41
CA LYS A 5 -12.12 -12.63 14.94
C LYS A 5 -11.46 -12.55 13.57
N THR A 6 -12.22 -12.16 12.54
CA THR A 6 -11.67 -11.89 11.21
C THR A 6 -10.61 -10.79 11.31
N GLY A 7 -9.50 -10.97 10.61
CA GLY A 7 -8.42 -10.01 10.55
C GLY A 7 -8.83 -8.71 9.85
N LYS A 8 -8.06 -7.65 10.05
CA LYS A 8 -8.32 -6.33 9.46
C LYS A 8 -7.56 -6.14 8.16
N LEU A 9 -8.24 -5.62 7.14
CA LEU A 9 -7.61 -5.12 5.93
C LEU A 9 -7.22 -3.66 6.13
N ILE A 10 -5.92 -3.38 6.11
CA ILE A 10 -5.34 -2.05 6.37
C ILE A 10 -4.66 -1.55 5.10
N ILE A 11 -5.09 -0.40 4.60
CA ILE A 11 -4.49 0.28 3.47
C ILE A 11 -3.62 1.41 4.01
N ILE A 12 -2.33 1.38 3.65
CA ILE A 12 -1.38 2.45 3.95
C ILE A 12 -1.01 3.12 2.64
N SER A 13 -1.44 4.37 2.50
CA SER A 13 -1.21 5.21 1.32
C SER A 13 -0.74 6.60 1.74
N GLY A 14 -0.39 7.45 0.79
CA GLY A 14 0.23 8.75 1.05
C GLY A 14 1.17 9.16 -0.08
N PRO A 15 1.62 10.41 -0.13
CA PRO A 15 2.46 10.88 -1.21
C PRO A 15 3.78 10.10 -1.32
N SER A 16 4.32 10.04 -2.54
CA SER A 16 5.69 9.56 -2.73
C SER A 16 6.66 10.39 -1.88
N GLY A 17 7.51 9.74 -1.06
CA GLY A 17 8.42 10.43 -0.13
C GLY A 17 7.89 10.57 1.31
N ALA A 18 6.64 10.16 1.59
CA ALA A 18 6.08 10.18 2.94
C ALA A 18 6.66 9.13 3.92
N GLY A 19 7.48 8.18 3.44
CA GLY A 19 8.09 7.13 4.28
C GLY A 19 7.21 5.89 4.55
N LYS A 20 6.19 5.65 3.71
CA LYS A 20 5.27 4.50 3.82
C LYS A 20 5.97 3.15 3.97
N GLY A 21 6.84 2.80 3.02
CA GLY A 21 7.57 1.52 3.07
C GLY A 21 8.37 1.33 4.35
N THR A 22 9.02 2.37 4.86
CA THR A 22 9.76 2.31 6.13
C THR A 22 8.83 2.07 7.33
N ILE A 23 7.66 2.71 7.37
CA ILE A 23 6.64 2.45 8.38
C ILE A 23 6.14 1.01 8.30
N VAL A 24 5.81 0.54 7.09
CA VAL A 24 5.34 -0.83 6.84
C VAL A 24 6.38 -1.84 7.30
N GLU A 25 7.65 -1.66 6.93
CA GLU A 25 8.75 -2.51 7.39
C GLU A 25 8.83 -2.61 8.92
N GLN A 26 8.64 -1.50 9.65
CA GLN A 26 8.62 -1.53 11.12
C GLN A 26 7.40 -2.28 11.67
N LEU A 27 6.21 -2.07 11.09
CA LEU A 27 4.99 -2.75 11.51
C LEU A 27 5.13 -4.27 11.35
N LEU A 28 5.75 -4.74 10.29
CA LEU A 28 5.91 -6.18 10.03
C LEU A 28 6.85 -6.91 11.00
N LYS A 29 7.71 -6.20 11.75
CA LYS A 29 8.77 -6.82 12.56
C LYS A 29 8.28 -7.72 13.69
N ASP A 30 7.14 -7.40 14.30
CA ASP A 30 6.61 -8.15 15.44
C ASP A 30 5.70 -9.33 15.03
N GLY A 31 5.44 -9.50 13.73
CA GLY A 31 4.60 -10.57 13.20
C GLY A 31 3.10 -10.37 13.35
N SER A 32 2.65 -9.21 13.85
CA SER A 32 1.21 -8.90 14.02
C SER A 32 0.49 -8.59 12.70
N TYR A 33 1.26 -8.34 11.64
CA TYR A 33 0.77 -7.94 10.32
C TYR A 33 1.45 -8.74 9.22
N GLU A 34 0.72 -8.98 8.13
CA GLU A 34 1.27 -9.54 6.90
C GLU A 34 1.13 -8.54 5.74
N LEU A 35 2.20 -8.37 4.97
CA LEU A 35 2.14 -7.61 3.73
C LEU A 35 1.40 -8.42 2.66
N SER A 36 0.50 -7.77 1.93
CA SER A 36 -0.15 -8.38 0.76
C SER A 36 0.84 -8.58 -0.38
N ILE A 37 0.73 -9.70 -1.07
CA ILE A 37 1.54 -10.03 -2.24
C ILE A 37 0.70 -9.70 -3.48
N SER A 38 1.18 -8.75 -4.29
CA SER A 38 0.49 -8.34 -5.52
C SER A 38 0.76 -9.30 -6.67
N CYS A 39 -0.18 -9.40 -7.61
CA CYS A 39 0.09 -9.93 -8.93
C CYS A 39 0.84 -8.89 -9.79
N THR A 40 1.69 -9.34 -10.70
CA THR A 40 2.26 -8.45 -11.74
C THR A 40 2.49 -9.17 -13.06
N THR A 41 2.37 -8.45 -14.17
CA THR A 41 2.76 -8.96 -15.51
C THR A 41 4.23 -8.73 -15.85
N ARG A 42 4.96 -8.01 -14.99
CA ARG A 42 6.39 -7.81 -15.13
C ARG A 42 7.14 -9.12 -14.89
N LYS A 43 8.23 -9.35 -15.60
CA LYS A 43 9.15 -10.47 -15.30
C LYS A 43 9.85 -10.27 -13.93
N PRO A 44 10.13 -11.35 -13.17
CA PRO A 44 10.93 -11.29 -11.95
C PRO A 44 12.30 -10.64 -12.21
N ARG A 45 12.82 -9.88 -11.25
CA ARG A 45 14.15 -9.26 -11.27
C ARG A 45 15.05 -9.90 -10.22
N GLY A 46 16.30 -10.18 -10.61
CA GLY A 46 17.33 -10.63 -9.67
C GLY A 46 16.90 -11.88 -8.89
N GLN A 47 16.68 -11.71 -7.59
CA GLN A 47 16.32 -12.80 -6.66
C GLN A 47 14.83 -12.81 -6.27
N GLU A 48 13.97 -12.04 -6.95
CA GLU A 48 12.52 -12.07 -6.70
C GLU A 48 11.96 -13.49 -6.91
N ARG A 49 11.09 -13.95 -6.00
CA ARG A 49 10.49 -15.29 -6.00
C ARG A 49 8.96 -15.23 -6.11
N GLU A 50 8.40 -16.16 -6.89
CA GLU A 50 6.95 -16.38 -7.03
C GLU A 50 6.32 -16.63 -5.65
N GLY A 51 5.22 -15.94 -5.36
CA GLY A 51 4.47 -16.09 -4.11
C GLY A 51 5.19 -15.55 -2.87
N VAL A 52 6.32 -14.86 -3.04
CA VAL A 52 7.03 -14.14 -1.97
C VAL A 52 7.03 -12.65 -2.25
N ASN A 53 7.53 -12.25 -3.43
CA ASN A 53 7.60 -10.84 -3.83
C ASN A 53 6.34 -10.44 -4.61
N TYR A 54 5.98 -11.26 -5.58
CA TYR A 54 4.80 -11.10 -6.42
C TYR A 54 4.25 -12.47 -6.85
N PHE A 55 2.99 -12.48 -7.26
CA PHE A 55 2.48 -13.53 -8.13
C PHE A 55 2.69 -13.09 -9.59
N PHE A 56 3.67 -13.68 -10.25
CA PHE A 56 4.01 -13.34 -11.62
C PHE A 56 3.00 -13.99 -12.57
N LYS A 57 2.30 -13.15 -13.35
CA LYS A 57 1.25 -13.57 -14.30
C LYS A 57 1.64 -13.19 -15.71
N THR A 58 1.14 -13.93 -16.70
CA THR A 58 1.17 -13.44 -18.09
C THR A 58 0.11 -12.34 -18.27
N PRO A 59 0.24 -11.47 -19.30
CA PRO A 59 -0.80 -10.49 -19.63
C PRO A 59 -2.19 -11.12 -19.83
N GLU A 60 -2.25 -12.30 -20.44
CA GLU A 60 -3.51 -13.03 -20.68
C GLU A 60 -4.12 -13.53 -19.37
N GLN A 61 -3.30 -14.07 -18.45
CA GLN A 61 -3.75 -14.50 -17.13
C GLN A 61 -4.26 -13.31 -16.31
N PHE A 62 -3.53 -12.19 -16.34
CA PHE A 62 -3.93 -10.98 -15.62
C PHE A 62 -5.25 -10.43 -16.16
N ARG A 63 -5.42 -10.38 -17.49
CA ARG A 63 -6.68 -9.96 -18.11
C ARG A 63 -7.85 -10.86 -17.71
N LYS A 64 -7.65 -12.19 -17.73
CA LYS A 64 -8.67 -13.14 -17.25
C LYS A 64 -9.06 -12.86 -15.79
N MET A 65 -8.10 -12.57 -14.93
CA MET A 65 -8.38 -12.22 -13.53
C MET A 65 -9.17 -10.90 -13.39
N ILE A 66 -8.97 -9.93 -14.29
CA ILE A 66 -9.82 -8.72 -14.35
C ILE A 66 -11.25 -9.10 -14.74
N ASP A 67 -11.43 -9.90 -15.79
CA ASP A 67 -12.74 -10.33 -16.29
C ASP A 67 -13.53 -11.13 -15.23
N GLU A 68 -12.82 -11.85 -14.36
CA GLU A 68 -13.37 -12.61 -13.24
C GLU A 68 -13.57 -11.77 -11.95
N ASN A 69 -13.31 -10.46 -11.99
CA ASN A 69 -13.36 -9.56 -10.83
C ASN A 69 -12.53 -10.05 -9.63
N ALA A 70 -11.36 -10.65 -9.92
CA ALA A 70 -10.50 -11.32 -8.96
C ALA A 70 -9.53 -10.39 -8.21
N PHE A 71 -9.59 -9.07 -8.46
CA PHE A 71 -8.74 -8.07 -7.83
C PHE A 71 -9.52 -7.18 -6.86
N LEU A 72 -8.85 -6.73 -5.79
CA LEU A 72 -9.31 -5.63 -4.94
C LEU A 72 -9.01 -4.27 -5.57
N GLU A 73 -7.87 -4.18 -6.25
CA GLU A 73 -7.45 -3.05 -7.07
C GLU A 73 -6.49 -3.57 -8.14
N TYR A 74 -6.40 -2.84 -9.26
CA TYR A 74 -5.34 -3.03 -10.24
C TYR A 74 -5.00 -1.73 -10.95
N ALA A 75 -3.80 -1.65 -11.52
CA ALA A 75 -3.32 -0.52 -12.29
C ALA A 75 -2.29 -0.93 -13.35
N ASP A 76 -2.20 -0.14 -14.42
CA ASP A 76 -1.04 -0.14 -15.31
C ASP A 76 0.03 0.80 -14.76
N VAL A 77 1.24 0.28 -14.59
CA VAL A 77 2.40 1.02 -14.14
C VAL A 77 3.50 0.85 -15.18
N PHE A 78 3.60 1.84 -16.08
CA PHE A 78 4.58 1.87 -17.17
C PHE A 78 4.52 0.65 -18.09
N GLY A 79 3.31 0.22 -18.47
CA GLY A 79 3.08 -0.92 -19.37
C GLY A 79 3.17 -2.29 -18.70
N CYS A 80 3.32 -2.33 -17.38
CA CYS A 80 3.20 -3.55 -16.58
C CYS A 80 1.98 -3.42 -15.68
N CYS A 81 1.13 -4.45 -15.64
CA CYS A 81 -0.03 -4.47 -14.76
C CYS A 81 0.39 -4.93 -13.36
N TYR A 82 -0.26 -4.36 -12.35
CA TYR A 82 -0.15 -4.74 -10.95
C TYR A 82 -1.56 -4.81 -10.37
N GLY A 83 -1.79 -5.73 -9.43
CA GLY A 83 -3.08 -5.77 -8.73
C GLY A 83 -3.08 -6.70 -7.53
N THR A 84 -3.92 -6.37 -6.56
CA THR A 84 -4.03 -7.11 -5.31
C THR A 84 -5.05 -8.24 -5.43
N PRO A 85 -4.64 -9.53 -5.40
CA PRO A 85 -5.55 -10.66 -5.58
C PRO A 85 -6.53 -10.78 -4.41
N LYS A 86 -7.83 -10.68 -4.72
CA LYS A 86 -8.93 -10.62 -3.74
C LYS A 86 -8.99 -11.88 -2.89
N GLU A 87 -9.02 -13.06 -3.51
CA GLU A 87 -9.11 -14.34 -2.81
C GLU A 87 -7.96 -14.55 -1.83
N TYR A 88 -6.72 -14.24 -2.25
CA TYR A 88 -5.53 -14.36 -1.40
C TYR A 88 -5.65 -13.51 -0.13
N VAL A 89 -6.07 -12.26 -0.27
CA VAL A 89 -6.26 -11.35 0.87
C VAL A 89 -7.38 -11.85 1.78
N LEU A 90 -8.55 -12.16 1.22
CA LEU A 90 -9.71 -12.61 2.00
C LEU A 90 -9.42 -13.90 2.78
N ASN A 91 -8.67 -14.83 2.19
CA ASN A 91 -8.25 -16.06 2.86
C ASN A 91 -7.33 -15.81 4.05
N LYS A 92 -6.49 -14.77 4.02
CA LYS A 92 -5.68 -14.38 5.18
C LYS A 92 -6.52 -13.73 6.27
N LEU A 93 -7.44 -12.84 5.88
CA LEU A 93 -8.34 -12.18 6.82
C LEU A 93 -9.22 -13.21 7.54
N SER A 94 -9.74 -14.23 6.85
CA SER A 94 -10.55 -15.29 7.47
C SER A 94 -9.77 -16.16 8.47
N GLN A 95 -8.45 -16.22 8.35
CA GLN A 95 -7.55 -16.85 9.33
C GLN A 95 -7.24 -15.96 10.54
N GLY A 96 -7.84 -14.77 10.64
CA GLY A 96 -7.61 -13.81 11.72
C GLY A 96 -6.35 -12.95 11.55
N LYS A 97 -5.72 -12.98 10.37
CA LYS A 97 -4.48 -12.23 10.11
C LYS A 97 -4.79 -10.81 9.66
N ASN A 98 -4.11 -9.82 10.25
CA ASN A 98 -4.18 -8.44 9.75
C ASN A 98 -3.31 -8.30 8.50
N VAL A 99 -3.89 -7.78 7.42
CA VAL A 99 -3.20 -7.66 6.12
C VAL A 99 -3.02 -6.19 5.78
N ILE A 100 -1.77 -5.80 5.47
CA ILE A 100 -1.40 -4.46 5.02
C ILE A 100 -1.28 -4.43 3.50
N LEU A 101 -1.91 -3.44 2.88
CA LEU A 101 -1.73 -3.06 1.47
C LEU A 101 -0.98 -1.72 1.44
N GLU A 102 0.27 -1.73 0.96
CA GLU A 102 1.02 -0.52 0.64
C GLU A 102 0.79 -0.17 -0.84
N ILE A 103 -0.21 0.68 -1.10
CA ILE A 103 -0.65 1.04 -2.46
C ILE A 103 -0.82 2.55 -2.60
N ASP A 104 -0.95 3.03 -3.85
CA ASP A 104 -1.22 4.44 -4.10
C ASP A 104 -2.67 4.83 -3.82
N VAL A 105 -2.96 6.13 -3.94
CA VAL A 105 -4.28 6.68 -3.61
C VAL A 105 -5.39 6.23 -4.56
N GLN A 106 -5.05 5.84 -5.79
CA GLN A 106 -6.03 5.33 -6.77
C GLN A 106 -6.39 3.89 -6.44
N GLY A 107 -5.39 3.06 -6.16
CA GLY A 107 -5.59 1.69 -5.67
C GLY A 107 -6.44 1.68 -4.40
N ALA A 108 -6.14 2.57 -3.45
CA ALA A 108 -6.90 2.66 -2.19
C ALA A 108 -8.40 2.95 -2.40
N VAL A 109 -8.75 3.79 -3.37
CA VAL A 109 -10.16 4.06 -3.74
C VAL A 109 -10.81 2.80 -4.30
N GLN A 110 -10.15 2.09 -5.23
CA GLN A 110 -10.66 0.83 -5.79
C GLN A 110 -10.86 -0.23 -4.70
N VAL A 111 -9.91 -0.37 -3.76
CA VAL A 111 -10.06 -1.32 -2.65
C VAL A 111 -11.24 -0.93 -1.77
N LYS A 112 -11.46 0.36 -1.51
CA LYS A 112 -12.61 0.81 -0.70
C LYS A 112 -13.95 0.50 -1.36
N GLU A 113 -14.04 0.60 -2.68
CA GLU A 113 -15.22 0.21 -3.46
C GLU A 113 -15.45 -1.31 -3.41
N ASN A 114 -14.39 -2.10 -3.59
CA ASN A 114 -14.46 -3.56 -3.62
C ASN A 114 -14.53 -4.23 -2.22
N TYR A 115 -14.08 -3.53 -1.19
CA TYR A 115 -14.06 -3.97 0.20
C TYR A 115 -14.30 -2.77 1.15
N PRO A 116 -15.57 -2.36 1.36
CA PRO A 116 -15.91 -1.17 2.16
C PRO A 116 -15.43 -1.21 3.62
N GLN A 117 -15.14 -2.39 4.16
CA GLN A 117 -14.62 -2.56 5.53
C GLN A 117 -13.12 -2.25 5.65
N ALA A 118 -12.42 -1.98 4.54
CA ALA A 118 -11.00 -1.64 4.58
C ALA A 118 -10.76 -0.38 5.42
N MET A 119 -9.78 -0.47 6.33
CA MET A 119 -9.27 0.65 7.08
C MET A 119 -8.25 1.41 6.22
N MET A 120 -8.46 2.71 6.05
CA MET A 120 -7.62 3.55 5.21
C MET A 120 -6.83 4.53 6.08
N ILE A 121 -5.51 4.40 6.07
CA ILE A 121 -4.57 5.26 6.80
C ILE A 121 -3.71 6.02 5.80
N PHE A 122 -3.76 7.35 5.86
CA PHE A 122 -2.97 8.24 5.01
C PHE A 122 -1.73 8.73 5.76
N ILE A 123 -0.55 8.50 5.21
CA ILE A 123 0.72 8.96 5.77
C ILE A 123 1.06 10.33 5.18
N LEU A 124 1.24 11.32 6.03
CA LEU A 124 1.65 12.67 5.66
C LEU A 124 3.13 12.90 5.97
N PRO A 125 3.87 13.63 5.12
CA PRO A 125 5.14 14.21 5.55
C PRO A 125 4.88 15.32 6.60
N PRO A 126 5.88 15.69 7.41
CA PRO A 126 5.74 16.77 8.38
C PRO A 126 5.59 18.14 7.71
N SER A 127 6.17 18.32 6.51
CA SER A 127 5.97 19.51 5.68
C SER A 127 6.27 19.24 4.21
N GLU A 128 5.91 20.19 3.32
CA GLU A 128 6.26 20.12 1.90
C GLU A 128 7.77 20.22 1.67
N GLU A 129 8.47 21.01 2.48
CA GLU A 129 9.93 21.17 2.42
C GLU A 129 10.62 19.84 2.71
N ILE A 130 10.24 19.17 3.80
CA ILE A 130 10.77 17.86 4.16
C ILE A 130 10.44 16.81 3.09
N LEU A 131 9.26 16.88 2.48
CA LEU A 131 8.90 16.00 1.37
C LEU A 131 9.85 16.20 0.18
N LEU A 132 10.11 17.45 -0.20
CA LEU A 132 11.02 17.77 -1.30
C LEU A 132 12.46 17.34 -1.00
N GLU A 133 12.94 17.56 0.23
CA GLU A 133 14.25 17.09 0.70
C GLU A 133 14.36 15.56 0.60
N ARG A 134 13.34 14.81 1.05
CA ARG A 134 13.31 13.34 0.96
C ARG A 134 13.31 12.85 -0.49
N LEU A 135 12.66 13.57 -1.41
CA LEU A 135 12.69 13.24 -2.84
C LEU A 135 14.08 13.46 -3.43
N ARG A 136 14.72 14.61 -3.13
CA ARG A 136 16.10 14.92 -3.56
C ARG A 136 17.13 13.95 -3.01
N GLY A 137 16.97 13.54 -1.74
CA GLY A 137 17.91 12.67 -1.03
C GLY A 137 18.12 11.28 -1.65
N ARG A 138 17.28 10.85 -2.60
CA ARG A 138 17.49 9.59 -3.35
C ARG A 138 18.70 9.64 -4.30
N GLY A 139 19.15 10.83 -4.70
CA GLY A 139 20.42 11.05 -5.42
C GLY A 139 20.51 10.45 -6.83
N THR A 140 19.45 9.84 -7.34
CA THR A 140 19.43 9.14 -8.65
C THR A 140 18.55 9.83 -9.70
N GLU A 141 17.93 10.95 -9.35
CA GLU A 141 16.91 11.64 -10.14
C GLU A 141 17.35 13.07 -10.50
N THR A 142 16.96 13.54 -11.68
CA THR A 142 17.17 14.94 -12.11
C THR A 142 16.17 15.88 -11.43
N GLU A 143 16.48 17.18 -11.35
CA GLU A 143 15.53 18.18 -10.80
C GLU A 143 14.18 18.17 -11.52
N GLU A 144 14.15 17.88 -12.83
CA GLU A 144 12.90 17.73 -13.59
C GLU A 144 12.08 16.52 -13.12
N GLN A 145 12.74 15.38 -12.88
CA GLN A 145 12.09 14.17 -12.35
C GLN A 145 11.57 14.41 -10.92
N ILE A 146 12.34 15.12 -10.09
CA ILE A 146 11.95 15.51 -8.74
C ILE A 146 10.72 16.42 -8.77
N ALA A 147 10.72 17.46 -9.62
CA ALA A 147 9.58 18.36 -9.78
C ALA A 147 8.30 17.61 -10.20
N LYS A 148 8.42 16.65 -11.12
CA LYS A 148 7.30 15.79 -11.54
C LYS A 148 6.77 14.94 -10.38
N ARG A 149 7.67 14.34 -9.59
CA ARG A 149 7.29 13.54 -8.42
C ARG A 149 6.65 14.38 -7.32
N PHE A 150 7.18 15.57 -7.08
CA PHE A 150 6.62 16.51 -6.11
C PHE A 150 5.23 17.00 -6.53
N GLY A 151 5.05 17.32 -7.81
CA GLY A 151 3.72 17.63 -8.38
C GLY A 151 2.72 16.48 -8.18
N LYS A 152 3.14 15.23 -8.48
CA LYS A 152 2.32 14.05 -8.21
C LYS A 152 1.99 13.92 -6.71
N ALA A 153 2.96 14.12 -5.83
CA ALA A 153 2.74 14.05 -4.39
C ALA A 153 1.69 15.08 -3.91
N LYS A 154 1.68 16.31 -4.46
CA LYS A 154 0.62 17.28 -4.18
C LYS A 154 -0.76 16.79 -4.60
N THR A 155 -0.86 16.18 -5.78
CA THR A 155 -2.14 15.59 -6.22
C THR A 155 -2.57 14.41 -5.33
N GLU A 156 -1.64 13.61 -4.82
CA GLU A 156 -1.92 12.52 -3.88
C GLU A 156 -2.42 13.05 -2.52
N MET A 157 -1.86 14.16 -2.04
CA MET A 157 -2.30 14.80 -0.78
C MET A 157 -3.75 15.27 -0.82
N ALA A 158 -4.29 15.64 -2.00
CA ALA A 158 -5.70 15.99 -2.16
C ALA A 158 -6.66 14.82 -1.88
N TYR A 159 -6.17 13.57 -1.86
CA TYR A 159 -6.97 12.39 -1.51
C TYR A 159 -7.06 12.16 0.00
N ALA A 160 -6.30 12.88 0.83
CA ALA A 160 -6.22 12.64 2.27
C ALA A 160 -7.60 12.69 2.94
N ASP A 161 -8.53 13.50 2.46
CA ASP A 161 -9.89 13.61 3.03
C ASP A 161 -10.77 12.38 2.77
N ARG A 162 -10.36 11.47 1.89
CA ARG A 162 -11.04 10.18 1.67
C ARG A 162 -10.63 9.11 2.68
N TYR A 163 -9.67 9.39 3.56
CA TYR A 163 -9.13 8.44 4.52
C TYR A 163 -9.73 8.65 5.89
N GLY A 164 -10.00 7.55 6.60
CA GLY A 164 -10.52 7.60 7.97
C GLY A 164 -9.48 8.06 8.98
N TYR A 165 -8.20 7.86 8.68
CA TYR A 165 -7.09 8.21 9.55
C TYR A 165 -5.96 8.89 8.78
N LYS A 166 -5.32 9.87 9.42
CA LYS A 166 -4.17 10.61 8.88
C LYS A 166 -3.06 10.57 9.95
N VAL A 167 -1.87 10.13 9.57
CA VAL A 167 -0.70 10.01 10.47
C VAL A 167 0.46 10.81 9.89
N VAL A 168 1.06 11.68 10.69
CA VAL A 168 2.21 12.49 10.26
C VAL A 168 3.50 11.76 10.58
N ASN A 169 4.33 11.52 9.55
CA ASN A 169 5.62 10.84 9.69
C ASN A 169 6.76 11.84 9.88
N ASP A 170 6.75 12.51 11.03
CA ASP A 170 7.85 13.35 11.50
C ASP A 170 8.94 12.50 12.18
N ASP A 171 8.53 11.75 13.21
CA ASP A 171 9.31 10.69 13.83
C ASP A 171 8.74 9.31 13.48
N LEU A 172 9.62 8.41 13.03
CA LEU A 172 9.24 7.09 12.52
C LEU A 172 8.56 6.24 13.60
N MET A 173 9.12 6.18 14.80
CA MET A 173 8.60 5.29 15.84
C MET A 173 7.28 5.80 16.40
N THR A 174 7.14 7.12 16.55
CA THR A 174 5.89 7.77 16.93
C THR A 174 4.78 7.46 15.93
N ALA A 175 5.05 7.59 14.62
CA ALA A 175 4.08 7.25 13.57
C ALA A 175 3.69 5.77 13.58
N VAL A 176 4.65 4.86 13.82
CA VAL A 176 4.39 3.41 13.92
C VAL A 176 3.49 3.09 15.12
N GLU A 177 3.75 3.67 16.29
CA GLU A 177 2.93 3.47 17.49
C GLU A 177 1.52 4.05 17.32
N GLU A 178 1.40 5.21 16.67
CA GLU A 178 0.10 5.80 16.36
C GLU A 178 -0.73 4.87 15.46
N ILE A 179 -0.12 4.31 14.41
CA ILE A 179 -0.79 3.35 13.52
C ILE A 179 -1.20 2.08 14.27
N ARG A 180 -0.33 1.55 15.15
CA ARG A 180 -0.67 0.39 16.00
C ARG A 180 -1.88 0.69 16.88
N SER A 181 -1.90 1.86 17.52
CA SER A 181 -3.01 2.30 18.36
C SER A 181 -4.32 2.43 17.57
N ILE A 182 -4.28 3.05 16.39
CA ILE A 182 -5.44 3.16 15.48
C ILE A 182 -5.99 1.76 15.15
N ILE A 183 -5.11 0.83 14.77
CA ILE A 183 -5.52 -0.53 14.38
C ILE A 183 -6.08 -1.31 15.57
N GLN A 184 -5.53 -1.16 16.77
CA GLN A 184 -6.00 -1.87 17.97
C GLN A 184 -7.36 -1.36 18.47
N ASN A 185 -7.59 -0.04 18.39
CA ASN A 185 -8.78 0.62 18.95
C ASN A 185 -9.98 0.71 18.00
N SER A 186 -9.84 0.22 16.76
CA SER A 186 -10.95 0.15 15.79
C SER A 186 -11.72 -1.17 15.79
#